data_AF-A0A8S2Y0K2-F1
#
_entry.id   AF-A0A8S2Y0K2-F1
#
_cell.length_a   1.000
_cell.length_b   1.000
_cell.length_c   1.000
_cell.angle_alpha   90.00
_cell.angle_beta   90.00
_cell.angle_gamma   90.00
#
_symmetry.space_group_name_H-M   'P 1'
#
loop_
_entity.id
_entity.type
_entity.pdbx_description
1 polymer ?
#
loop_
_entity_poly.entity_id
_entity_poly.type
_entity_poly.pdbx_seq_one_letter_code
_entity_poly.pdbx_strand_id
1 'polypeptide(L)' 'IPTGPPATDYLEQNVNKTLIKALTALCKEKPKDPVVWLADKLIEINPYKPKLSHTVTAPSTN' A
#
# COMPACT_ATOMS: atom_id res chain seq x y z
N ILE A 1 -10.84 -24.51 -19.28
CA ILE A 1 -10.33 -23.23 -18.75
C ILE A 1 -11.10 -22.90 -17.48
N PRO A 2 -10.50 -22.96 -16.29
CA PRO A 2 -11.22 -22.64 -15.06
C PRO A 2 -11.50 -21.13 -15.03
N THR A 3 -12.77 -20.77 -15.07
CA THR A 3 -13.25 -19.39 -15.00
C THR A 3 -13.71 -19.09 -13.56
N GLY A 4 -12.80 -18.50 -12.77
CA GLY A 4 -12.96 -17.98 -11.38
C GLY A 4 -12.55 -18.96 -10.25
N PRO A 5 -11.88 -18.59 -9.12
CA PRO A 5 -11.67 -17.27 -8.49
C PRO A 5 -10.21 -16.91 -8.04
N PRO A 6 -9.09 -17.35 -8.67
CA PRO A 6 -7.76 -17.01 -8.17
C PRO A 6 -7.45 -15.50 -8.18
N ALA A 7 -8.02 -14.75 -9.13
CA ALA A 7 -7.89 -13.29 -9.16
C ALA A 7 -8.70 -12.63 -8.03
N THR A 8 -9.90 -13.11 -7.75
CA THR A 8 -10.76 -12.62 -6.67
C THR A 8 -10.13 -12.90 -5.31
N ASP A 9 -9.63 -14.13 -5.10
CA ASP A 9 -8.91 -14.51 -3.88
C ASP A 9 -7.64 -13.67 -3.68
N TYR A 10 -6.90 -13.42 -4.77
CA TYR A 10 -5.72 -12.55 -4.71
C TYR A 10 -6.10 -11.12 -4.31
N LEU A 11 -7.16 -10.56 -4.90
CA LEU A 11 -7.68 -9.24 -4.55
C LEU A 11 -8.16 -9.19 -3.09
N GLU A 12 -8.90 -10.19 -2.62
CA GLU A 12 -9.37 -10.27 -1.24
C GLU A 12 -8.23 -10.38 -0.22
N GLN A 13 -7.23 -11.20 -0.52
CA GLN A 13 -6.12 -11.46 0.40
C GLN A 13 -5.12 -10.31 0.48
N ASN A 14 -4.86 -9.62 -0.64
CA ASN A 14 -3.76 -8.65 -0.75
C ASN A 14 -4.24 -7.19 -0.91
N VAL A 15 -5.23 -6.95 -1.77
CA VAL A 15 -5.62 -5.60 -2.19
C VAL A 15 -6.76 -5.05 -1.31
N ASN A 16 -7.84 -5.81 -1.11
CA ASN A 16 -9.05 -5.38 -0.41
C ASN A 16 -8.77 -4.97 1.04
N LYS A 17 -7.92 -5.72 1.75
CA LYS A 17 -7.54 -5.39 3.13
C LYS A 17 -6.88 -4.02 3.23
N THR A 18 -6.01 -3.70 2.27
CA THR A 18 -5.27 -2.44 2.20
C THR A 18 -6.20 -1.30 1.75
N LEU A 19 -7.05 -1.59 0.76
CA LEU A 19 -8.01 -0.65 0.21
C LEU A 19 -9.07 -0.23 1.24
N ILE A 20 -9.65 -1.17 1.99
CA ILE A 20 -10.63 -0.86 3.04
C ILE A 20 -10.03 0.04 4.12
N LYS A 21 -8.78 -0.21 4.54
CA LYS A 21 -8.08 0.64 5.51
C LYS A 21 -7.89 2.06 4.98
N ALA A 22 -7.43 2.19 3.74
CA ALA A 22 -7.20 3.48 3.12
C ALA A 22 -8.51 4.25 2.89
N LEU A 23 -9.58 3.57 2.43
CA LEU A 23 -10.92 4.16 2.29
C LEU A 23 -11.51 4.59 3.64
N THR A 24 -11.32 3.80 4.69
CA THR A 24 -11.75 4.16 6.05
C THR A 24 -11.04 5.42 6.54
N ALA A 25 -9.74 5.54 6.28
CA ALA A 25 -8.97 6.72 6.63
C ALA A 25 -9.36 7.93 5.77
N LEU A 26 -9.66 7.73 4.48
CA LEU A 26 -10.14 8.77 3.57
C LEU A 26 -11.43 9.41 4.10
N CYS A 27 -12.37 8.58 4.57
CA CYS A 27 -13.63 9.03 5.15
C CYS A 27 -13.45 9.85 6.44
N LYS A 28 -12.36 9.60 7.19
CA LYS A 28 -12.03 10.35 8.42
C LYS A 28 -11.36 11.69 8.13
N GLU A 29 -10.40 11.69 7.20
CA GLU A 29 -9.55 12.87 6.94
C GLU A 29 -10.22 13.88 6.01
N LYS A 30 -11.10 13.43 5.12
CA LYS A 30 -11.82 14.25 4.12
C LYS A 30 -10.91 15.26 3.42
N PRO A 31 -9.83 14.78 2.77
CA PRO A 31 -8.89 15.64 2.07
C PRO A 31 -9.57 16.33 0.87
N LYS A 32 -9.01 17.45 0.45
CA LYS A 32 -9.49 18.24 -0.69
C LYS A 32 -9.48 17.45 -2.01
N ASP A 33 -8.47 16.60 -2.18
CA ASP A 33 -8.27 15.75 -3.35
C ASP A 33 -8.25 14.26 -2.95
N PRO A 34 -9.43 13.60 -2.88
CA PRO A 34 -9.55 12.25 -2.32
C PRO A 34 -8.82 11.17 -3.13
N VAL A 35 -8.71 11.33 -4.44
CA VAL A 35 -8.05 10.35 -5.32
C VAL A 35 -6.53 10.37 -5.13
N VAL A 36 -5.93 11.57 -5.09
CA VAL A 36 -4.47 11.74 -4.90
C VAL A 36 -4.08 11.24 -3.52
N TRP A 37 -4.81 11.67 -2.49
CA TRP A 37 -4.58 11.23 -1.12
C TRP A 37 -4.70 9.70 -0.99
N LEU A 38 -5.71 9.10 -1.64
CA LEU A 38 -5.88 7.64 -1.59
C LEU A 38 -4.70 6.91 -2.26
N ALA A 39 -4.20 7.40 -3.41
CA ALA A 39 -3.06 6.81 -4.09
C ALA A 39 -1.81 6.84 -3.21
N ASP A 40 -1.51 7.98 -2.59
CA ASP A 40 -0.35 8.13 -1.70
C ASP A 40 -0.47 7.21 -0.48
N LYS A 41 -1.65 7.16 0.16
CA LYS A 41 -1.89 6.26 1.29
C LYS A 41 -1.78 4.78 0.93
N LEU A 42 -2.24 4.37 -0.25
CA LEU A 42 -2.09 2.98 -0.70
C LEU A 42 -0.61 2.60 -0.88
N ILE A 43 0.21 3.54 -1.34
CA ILE A 43 1.65 3.35 -1.50
C ILE A 43 2.34 3.21 -0.14
N GLU A 44 1.94 3.98 0.87
CA GLU A 44 2.48 3.92 2.23
C GLU A 44 2.09 2.65 3.00
N ILE A 45 0.86 2.15 2.80
CA ILE A 45 0.33 1.02 3.55
C ILE A 45 0.75 -0.32 2.92
N ASN A 46 1.41 -0.31 1.76
CA ASN A 46 1.86 -1.52 1.07
C ASN A 46 2.83 -2.35 1.95
N PRO A 47 2.40 -3.51 2.48
CA PRO A 47 3.21 -4.33 3.38
C PRO A 47 4.38 -5.03 2.67
N TYR A 48 4.36 -5.07 1.33
CA TYR A 48 5.41 -5.67 0.51
C TYR A 48 6.41 -4.65 -0.03
N LYS A 49 6.21 -3.35 0.24
CA LYS A 49 7.19 -2.36 -0.16
C LYS A 49 8.42 -2.57 0.72
N PRO A 50 9.60 -2.93 0.17
CA PRO A 50 10.82 -2.96 0.96
C PRO A 50 11.00 -1.55 1.49
N LYS A 51 10.98 -1.39 2.82
CA LYS A 51 11.51 -0.20 3.44
C LYS A 51 12.97 -0.23 3.05
N LEU A 52 13.35 0.53 2.01
CA LEU A 52 14.73 0.81 1.69
C LEU A 52 15.27 1.57 2.91
N SER A 53 15.64 0.83 3.94
CA SER A 53 16.53 1.27 4.98
C SER A 53 17.84 1.48 4.24
N HIS A 54 17.99 2.66 3.64
CA HIS A 54 19.28 3.19 3.29
C HIS A 54 20.05 3.38 4.60
N THR A 55 20.54 2.28 5.17
CA THR A 55 21.76 2.31 5.97
C THR A 55 22.87 2.55 4.97
N VAL A 56 23.02 3.80 4.55
CA VAL A 56 24.31 4.29 4.06
C VAL A 56 25.23 4.22 5.27
N THR A 57 25.77 3.03 5.52
CA THR A 57 26.99 2.91 6.31
C THR A 57 28.06 3.56 5.46
N ALA A 58 28.36 4.81 5.79
CA ALA A 58 29.45 5.57 5.21
C ALA A 58 30.73 4.72 5.15
N PRO A 59 31.58 4.89 4.13
CA PRO A 59 32.80 4.11 4.00
C PRO A 59 33.68 4.31 5.23
N SER A 60 34.05 3.21 5.86
CA SER A 60 35.01 3.16 6.96
C SER A 60 36.30 3.91 6.57
N THR A 61 36.61 4.99 7.27
CA THR A 61 37.91 5.68 7.20
C THR A 61 38.70 5.46 8.48
N ASN A 62 39.55 4.43 8.48
CA ASN A 62 40.98 4.42 8.89
C ASN A 62 41.47 2.99 9.00
#